data_AF-A0A933ZQX2-F1
#
_entry.id   AF-A0A933ZQX2-F1
#
_cell.length_a   1.000
_cell.length_b   1.000
_cell.length_c   1.000
_cell.angle_alpha   90.00
_cell.angle_beta   90.00
_cell.angle_gamma   90.00
#
_symmetry.space_group_name_H-M   'P 1'
#
loop_
_entity.id
_entity.type
_entity.pdbx_description
1 polymer ?
#
loop_
_entity_poly.entity_id
_entity_poly.type
_entity_poly.pdbx_seq_one_letter_code
_entity_poly.pdbx_strand_id
1 'polypeptide(L)'
;DQGPVPLTAGYACGLDPDSALLGALLEAAQSRLTDIHGARDDVSAAETQAVEKLRAACESADPRRRAAGMPSLRRTGTRARAIRMIVERLGSAAAFELAPPELGLSIIKVVVPGLVVSELL
;
A
#
# COMPACT_ATOMS: atom_id res chain seq x y z
N ASP A 1 9.54 -22.18 19.64
CA ASP A 1 8.60 -21.27 20.31
C ASP A 1 8.17 -20.17 19.36
N GLN A 2 6.95 -20.27 18.82
CA GLN A 2 6.36 -19.21 18.00
C GLN A 2 6.02 -18.05 18.96
N GLY A 3 6.81 -16.98 18.91
CA GLY A 3 6.64 -15.81 19.77
C GLY A 3 5.19 -15.30 19.75
N PRO A 4 4.71 -14.65 20.84
CA PRO A 4 3.29 -14.54 21.16
C PRO A 4 2.47 -13.57 20.28
N VAL A 5 3.04 -13.01 19.21
CA VAL A 5 2.37 -11.97 18.40
C VAL A 5 2.58 -12.22 16.90
N PRO A 6 1.51 -12.41 16.10
CA PRO A 6 1.64 -12.48 14.65
C PRO A 6 2.15 -11.14 14.09
N LEU A 7 3.14 -11.23 13.21
CA LEU A 7 3.74 -10.08 12.55
C LEU A 7 2.83 -9.61 11.41
N THR A 8 2.64 -8.30 11.30
CA THR A 8 1.85 -7.65 10.24
C THR A 8 2.68 -6.57 9.58
N ALA A 9 2.35 -6.24 8.33
CA ALA A 9 2.95 -5.17 7.55
C ALA A 9 1.88 -4.25 6.96
N GLY A 10 2.31 -3.09 6.49
CA GLY A 10 1.49 -2.15 5.74
C GLY A 10 2.33 -1.49 4.65
N TYR A 11 1.69 -1.15 3.53
CA TYR A 11 2.33 -0.73 2.30
C TYR A 11 1.56 0.41 1.64
N ALA A 12 2.09 1.62 1.74
CA ALA A 12 1.50 2.76 1.05
C ALA A 12 2.44 3.38 0.03
N CYS A 13 1.83 3.90 -1.04
CA CYS A 13 2.46 4.75 -2.02
C CYS A 13 1.84 6.14 -1.92
N GLY A 14 2.68 7.17 -1.90
CA GLY A 14 2.26 8.56 -1.74
C GLY A 14 3.00 9.49 -2.69
N LEU A 15 2.50 10.72 -2.85
CA LEU A 15 3.17 11.75 -3.64
C LEU A 15 4.41 12.32 -2.92
N ASP A 16 4.59 11.99 -1.65
CA ASP A 16 5.71 12.42 -0.83
C ASP A 16 6.03 11.39 0.25
N PRO A 17 7.25 11.41 0.80
CA PRO A 17 7.70 10.40 1.75
C PRO A 17 6.84 10.34 3.01
N ASP A 18 6.41 11.49 3.54
CA ASP A 18 5.64 11.55 4.78
C ASP A 18 4.27 10.91 4.62
N SER A 19 3.56 11.18 3.51
CA SER A 19 2.27 10.55 3.24
C SER A 19 2.39 9.05 2.99
N ALA A 20 3.42 8.61 2.28
CA ALA A 20 3.69 7.18 2.07
C ALA A 20 4.03 6.45 3.37
N LEU A 21 4.89 7.03 4.22
CA LEU A 21 5.27 6.42 5.50
C LEU A 21 4.11 6.37 6.49
N LEU A 22 3.35 7.47 6.60
CA LEU A 22 2.16 7.49 7.46
C LEU A 22 1.14 6.45 7.00
N GLY A 23 0.89 6.34 5.69
CA GLY A 23 -0.02 5.34 5.15
C GLY A 23 0.42 3.91 5.49
N ALA A 24 1.70 3.59 5.31
CA ALA A 24 2.23 2.26 5.62
C ALA A 24 2.11 1.91 7.11
N LEU A 25 2.35 2.88 8.01
CA LEU A 25 2.18 2.69 9.45
C LEU A 25 0.72 2.48 9.84
N LEU A 26 -0.19 3.27 9.26
CA LEU A 26 -1.63 3.16 9.52
C LEU A 26 -2.19 1.83 9.01
N GLU A 27 -1.73 1.37 7.85
CA GLU A 27 -2.12 0.08 7.30
C GLU A 27 -1.58 -1.08 8.15
N ALA A 28 -0.33 -1.04 8.60
CA ALA A 28 0.21 -2.05 9.51
C ALA A 28 -0.61 -2.13 10.81
N ALA A 29 -0.99 -0.98 11.37
CA ALA A 29 -1.87 -0.92 12.53
C ALA A 29 -3.27 -1.48 12.22
N GLN A 30 -3.84 -1.15 11.07
CA GLN A 30 -5.15 -1.65 10.65
C GLN A 30 -5.14 -3.17 10.42
N SER A 31 -4.12 -3.72 9.77
CA SER A 31 -3.92 -5.16 9.61
C SER A 31 -3.89 -5.86 10.97
N ARG A 32 -3.07 -5.36 11.92
CA ARG A 32 -3.00 -5.95 13.27
C ARG A 32 -4.31 -5.87 14.03
N LEU A 33 -5.01 -4.74 13.96
CA LEU A 33 -6.32 -4.57 14.60
C LEU A 33 -7.38 -5.50 13.99
N THR A 34 -7.31 -5.73 12.67
CA THR A 34 -8.21 -6.65 11.98
C THR A 34 -8.00 -8.09 12.46
N ASP A 35 -6.73 -8.52 12.58
CA ASP A 35 -6.38 -9.84 13.13
C ASP A 35 -6.87 -10.01 14.57
N ILE A 36 -6.66 -9.01 15.43
CA ILE A 36 -7.09 -9.06 16.84
C ILE A 36 -8.61 -9.09 16.94
N HIS A 37 -9.30 -8.32 16.11
CA HIS A 37 -10.75 -8.21 16.14
C HIS A 37 -11.43 -9.52 15.74
N GLY A 38 -10.79 -10.34 14.89
CA GLY A 38 -11.31 -11.64 14.48
C GLY A 38 -12.62 -11.57 13.69
N ALA A 39 -13.02 -10.38 13.22
CA ALA A 39 -14.29 -10.16 12.53
C ALA A 39 -14.28 -10.55 11.04
N ARG A 40 -13.18 -11.13 10.57
CA ARG A 40 -13.01 -11.58 9.20
C ARG A 40 -12.96 -13.11 9.17
N ASP A 41 -14.07 -13.72 8.74
CA ASP A 41 -14.15 -15.17 8.52
C ASP A 41 -13.22 -15.64 7.37
N ASP A 42 -12.74 -14.70 6.54
CA ASP A 42 -11.80 -14.89 5.43
C ASP A 42 -10.33 -14.71 5.80
N VAL A 43 -10.03 -14.16 6.98
CA VAL A 43 -8.67 -14.13 7.53
C VAL A 43 -8.42 -15.46 8.21
N SER A 44 -8.06 -16.48 7.43
CA SER A 44 -7.41 -17.66 7.98
C SER A 44 -6.22 -17.19 8.80
N ALA A 45 -6.00 -17.76 10.00
CA ALA A 45 -4.86 -17.43 10.85
C ALA A 45 -3.61 -17.21 9.98
N ALA A 46 -2.98 -16.03 10.11
CA ALA A 46 -1.91 -15.57 9.24
C ALA A 46 -1.01 -16.75 8.85
N GLU A 47 -0.96 -17.07 7.55
CA GLU A 47 -0.29 -18.27 7.07
C GLU A 47 1.14 -18.26 7.61
N THR A 48 1.50 -19.28 8.40
CA THR A 48 2.76 -19.28 9.17
C THR A 48 3.96 -19.03 8.27
N GLN A 49 3.90 -19.50 7.02
CA GLN A 49 4.92 -19.26 6.00
C GLN A 49 5.04 -17.77 5.61
N ALA A 50 3.93 -17.03 5.49
CA ALA A 50 3.94 -15.61 5.19
C ALA A 50 4.55 -14.79 6.34
N VAL A 51 4.20 -15.13 7.58
CA VAL A 51 4.79 -14.51 8.79
C VAL A 51 6.29 -14.73 8.86
N GLU A 52 6.78 -15.94 8.58
CA GLU A 52 8.22 -16.23 8.58
C GLU A 52 8.96 -15.54 7.41
N LYS A 53 8.35 -15.46 6.23
CA LYS A 53 8.92 -14.69 5.11
C LYS A 53 9.07 -13.20 5.48
N LEU A 54 8.04 -12.62 6.10
CA LEU A 54 8.07 -11.23 6.54
C LEU A 54 9.12 -11.02 7.64
N ARG A 55 9.20 -11.93 8.62
CA ARG A 55 10.23 -11.92 9.67
C ARG A 55 11.63 -11.93 9.05
N ALA A 56 11.92 -12.88 8.17
CA ALA A 56 13.21 -12.98 7.49
C ALA A 56 13.53 -11.73 6.66
N ALA A 57 12.54 -11.14 5.99
CA ALA A 57 12.70 -9.89 5.26
C ALA A 57 13.03 -8.71 6.20
N CYS A 58 12.39 -8.62 7.36
CA CYS A 58 12.69 -7.61 8.37
C CYS A 58 14.08 -7.81 9.00
N GLU A 59 14.47 -9.04 9.30
CA GLU A 59 15.78 -9.37 9.90
C GLU A 59 16.94 -9.14 8.94
N SER A 60 16.72 -9.33 7.63
CA SER A 60 17.71 -9.08 6.59
C SER A 60 17.71 -7.64 6.06
N ALA A 61 16.75 -6.81 6.47
CA ALA A 61 16.65 -5.44 6.01
C ALA A 61 17.82 -4.58 6.53
N ASP A 62 18.52 -3.92 5.60
CA ASP A 62 19.54 -2.91 5.91
C ASP A 62 19.03 -1.53 5.47
N PRO A 63 18.35 -0.77 6.36
CA PRO A 63 17.72 0.49 6.01
C PRO A 63 18.77 1.60 5.79
N ARG A 64 19.22 1.74 4.55
CA ARG A 64 20.24 2.74 4.15
C ARG A 64 19.69 4.10 3.73
N ARG A 65 18.38 4.21 3.47
CA ARG A 65 17.76 5.43 2.92
C ARG A 65 17.04 6.23 4.00
N ARG A 66 17.38 7.51 4.12
CA ARG A 66 16.60 8.46 4.93
C ARG A 66 15.37 8.93 4.18
N ALA A 67 14.22 9.00 4.85
CA ALA A 67 12.96 9.50 4.29
C ALA A 67 13.12 10.88 3.63
N ALA A 68 13.88 11.78 4.26
CA ALA A 68 14.17 13.12 3.73
C ALA A 68 14.91 13.12 2.38
N GLY A 69 15.58 12.02 2.01
CA GLY A 69 16.27 11.86 0.73
C GLY A 69 15.42 11.20 -0.37
N MET A 70 14.16 10.85 -0.08
CA MET A 70 13.26 10.23 -1.05
C MET A 70 12.60 11.26 -1.97
N PRO A 71 12.26 10.88 -3.22
CA PRO A 71 11.63 11.79 -4.17
C PRO A 71 10.26 12.26 -3.67
N SER A 72 9.92 13.52 -3.97
CA SER A 72 8.62 14.12 -3.64
C SER A 72 8.04 14.82 -4.86
N LEU A 73 6.82 14.43 -5.21
CA LEU A 73 5.96 15.09 -6.20
C LEU A 73 4.98 16.09 -5.55
N ARG A 74 4.94 16.22 -4.21
CA ARG A 74 4.08 17.22 -3.53
C ARG A 74 4.28 18.64 -4.07
N ARG A 75 5.51 18.97 -4.52
CA ARG A 75 5.86 20.29 -5.07
C ARG A 75 5.33 20.56 -6.48
N THR A 76 4.67 19.60 -7.14
CA THR A 76 4.19 19.76 -8.53
C THR A 76 2.87 20.54 -8.63
N GLY A 77 2.31 21.05 -7.52
CA GLY A 77 1.09 21.84 -7.50
C GLY A 77 -0.17 20.99 -7.34
N THR A 78 -1.01 20.91 -8.38
CA THR A 78 -2.32 20.23 -8.29
C THR A 78 -2.20 18.70 -8.41
N ARG A 79 -3.17 17.97 -7.82
CA ARG A 79 -3.27 16.50 -7.95
C ARG A 79 -3.37 16.07 -9.41
N ALA A 80 -4.14 16.79 -10.23
CA ALA A 80 -4.27 16.51 -11.66
C ALA A 80 -2.92 16.58 -12.40
N ARG A 81 -2.04 17.51 -12.02
CA ARG A 81 -0.69 17.59 -12.57
C ARG A 81 0.19 16.42 -12.12
N ALA A 82 0.12 16.05 -10.84
CA ALA A 82 0.85 14.89 -10.33
C ALA A 82 0.44 13.59 -11.06
N ILE A 83 -0.87 13.37 -11.27
CA ILE A 83 -1.39 12.22 -12.01
C ILE A 83 -0.85 12.20 -13.44
N ARG A 84 -0.87 13.33 -14.17
CA ARG A 84 -0.31 13.41 -15.52
C ARG A 84 1.17 13.02 -15.55
N MET A 85 1.98 13.54 -14.63
CA MET A 85 3.40 13.18 -14.53
C MET A 85 3.62 11.69 -14.21
N ILE A 86 2.73 11.07 -13.42
CA ILE A 86 2.79 9.64 -13.14
C ILE A 86 2.45 8.84 -14.40
N VAL A 87 1.37 9.18 -15.11
CA VAL A 87 0.96 8.50 -16.35
C VAL A 87 2.02 8.65 -17.44
N GLU A 88 2.64 9.83 -17.58
CA GLU A 88 3.76 10.06 -18.50
C GLU A 88 4.94 9.11 -18.22
N ARG A 89 5.23 8.83 -16.94
CA ARG A 89 6.30 7.89 -16.55
C ARG A 89 5.91 6.43 -16.73
N LEU A 90 4.64 6.08 -16.53
CA LEU A 90 4.13 4.72 -16.70
C LEU A 90 3.82 4.38 -18.17
N GLY A 91 3.74 5.38 -19.04
CA GLY A 91 3.47 5.25 -20.47
C GLY A 91 1.98 5.16 -20.81
N SER A 92 1.19 4.35 -20.09
CA SER A 92 -0.26 4.28 -20.28
C SER A 92 -1.02 3.86 -19.02
N ALA A 93 -2.26 4.33 -18.89
CA ALA A 93 -3.20 3.92 -17.86
C ALA A 93 -4.63 4.05 -18.38
N ALA A 94 -5.51 3.12 -18.03
CA ALA A 94 -6.94 3.18 -18.29
C ALA A 94 -7.70 3.36 -16.98
N ALA A 95 -8.71 4.24 -16.98
CA ALA A 95 -9.56 4.50 -15.82
C ALA A 95 -11.02 4.24 -16.20
N PHE A 96 -11.72 3.47 -15.36
CA PHE A 96 -13.11 3.10 -15.55
C PHE A 96 -13.93 3.62 -14.36
N GLU A 97 -14.90 4.48 -14.61
CA GLU A 97 -15.87 4.88 -13.59
C GLU A 97 -16.81 3.70 -13.30
N LEU A 98 -16.95 3.38 -12.03
CA LEU A 98 -17.76 2.27 -11.51
C LEU A 98 -18.97 2.77 -10.75
N ALA A 99 -18.95 4.02 -10.25
CA ALA A 99 -20.08 4.55 -9.51
C ALA A 99 -21.23 4.92 -10.46
N PRO A 100 -22.49 4.57 -10.12
CA PRO A 100 -23.64 5.14 -10.82
C PRO A 100 -23.76 6.65 -10.49
N PRO A 101 -24.20 7.49 -11.42
CA PRO A 101 -24.23 8.95 -11.24
C PRO A 101 -24.98 9.42 -9.98
N GLU A 102 -25.99 8.66 -9.54
CA GLU A 102 -26.86 8.99 -8.42
C GLU A 102 -26.20 8.78 -7.05
N LEU A 103 -25.08 8.04 -6.98
CA LEU A 103 -24.40 7.72 -5.72
C LEU A 103 -23.68 8.94 -5.11
N GLY A 104 -23.37 9.97 -5.90
CA GLY A 104 -22.65 11.16 -5.43
C GLY A 104 -21.19 10.91 -4.99
N LEU A 105 -20.68 9.70 -5.22
CA LEU A 105 -19.29 9.30 -4.97
C LEU A 105 -18.63 8.95 -6.31
N SER A 106 -17.34 9.24 -6.46
CA SER A 106 -16.55 8.75 -7.61
C SER A 106 -15.83 7.47 -7.19
N ILE A 107 -16.03 6.40 -7.94
CA ILE A 107 -15.41 5.08 -7.70
C ILE A 107 -14.75 4.67 -9.00
N ILE A 108 -13.42 4.69 -9.05
CA ILE A 108 -12.68 4.45 -10.29
C ILE A 108 -11.82 3.21 -10.15
N LYS A 109 -11.88 2.32 -11.15
CA LYS A 109 -10.87 1.27 -11.33
C LYS A 109 -9.82 1.74 -12.31
N VAL A 110 -8.56 1.78 -11.87
CA VAL A 110 -7.42 2.13 -12.72
C VAL A 110 -6.64 0.86 -13.07
N VAL A 111 -6.34 0.68 -14.35
CA VAL A 111 -5.53 -0.41 -14.88
C VAL A 111 -4.31 0.18 -15.58
N VAL A 112 -3.13 -0.24 -15.14
CA VAL A 112 -1.84 0.19 -15.73
C VAL A 112 -1.16 -1.05 -16.30
N PRO A 113 -1.04 -1.19 -17.63
CA PRO A 113 -0.34 -2.31 -18.24
C PRO A 113 1.10 -2.41 -17.75
N GLY A 114 1.54 -3.63 -17.41
CA GLY A 114 2.90 -3.91 -16.95
C GLY A 114 3.14 -3.73 -15.45
N LEU A 115 2.17 -3.21 -14.68
CA LEU A 115 2.22 -3.32 -13.22
C LEU A 115 1.78 -4.71 -12.78
N VAL A 116 2.45 -5.24 -11.76
CA VAL A 116 2.16 -6.55 -11.18
C VAL A 116 1.26 -6.40 -9.96
N VAL A 117 0.31 -7.33 -9.83
CA VAL A 117 -0.40 -7.55 -8.57
C VAL A 117 0.41 -8.59 -7.80
N SER A 118 0.81 -8.27 -6.58
CA SER A 118 1.51 -9.20 -5.70
C SER A 118 0.59 -9.59 -4.56
N GLU A 119 0.51 -10.88 -4.26
CA GLU A 119 -0.16 -11.39 -3.04
C GLU A 119 0.72 -11.28 -1.78
N LEU A 120 1.91 -10.68 -1.91
CA LEU A 120 2.65 -10.15 -0.75
C LEU A 120 2.09 -8.78 -0.31
N LEU A 121 1.07 -8.28 -1.01
CA LEU A 121 0.06 -7.31 -0.57
C LEU A 121 -1.26 -8.02 -0.32
#